data_AF-A0A3D9HFZ3-F1
#
_entry.id   AF-A0A3D9HFZ3-F1
#
_cell.length_a   1.000
_cell.length_b   1.000
_cell.length_c   1.000
_cell.angle_alpha   90.00
_cell.angle_beta   90.00
_cell.angle_gamma   90.00
#
_symmetry.space_group_name_H-M   'P 1'
#
loop_
_entity.id
_entity.type
_entity.pdbx_description
1 polymer ?
#
loop_
_entity_poly.entity_id
_entity_poly.type
_entity_poly.pdbx_seq_one_letter_code
_entity_poly.pdbx_strand_id
1 'polypeptide(L)'
;MLFQFLKYLQPTHYFTVLKNNGTSIFPDVNSLSEDVLKAVTFDNRYTNDLAKQYDASWQLIHKGYIGHAKTIETIETLPLMDEYRFIRKYFNPTWVFYVLVIRVLSFYNPFKEFKSWYSTKHIKRVPILKTPMKYKDWEYNKAPLIEEKPMVSVIIPTLNRYAYLKDVLKDLEVQDYNNFEVLVVDQSQPFQERFYKDFHLNLKVQQQRETALWQARNWAIKHSKGDYLLFFDDDSRVAPDWIQKHLKCLDFFNADVSSGVSISKVGDKVPEHYSFFRLSDQLDTGNVMIKKAVFKETGLFDRQFEKQRMGDGEFGMRAYLNGFKNISNPQAKRLHLKVGTGGLRTMGSWDAFRTNHVFQPKPIPSVLYFFRSYFGNTRARLALLRLVPISIMPYRFKKNKGMLILGVFVCILILPLVVFQVCKSWRLSSIKIKQGPLIDTLDAL
;
A
#
# COMPACT_ATOMS: atom_id res chain seq x y z
N MET A 1 -12.63 13.13 1.34
CA MET A 1 -11.71 13.04 2.50
C MET A 1 -12.40 13.68 3.67
N LEU A 2 -12.50 13.00 4.81
CA LEU A 2 -13.16 13.54 6.02
C LEU A 2 -12.69 14.97 6.34
N PHE A 3 -11.38 15.21 6.27
CA PHE A 3 -10.77 16.52 6.42
C PHE A 3 -10.15 16.96 5.10
N GLN A 4 -10.46 18.16 4.62
CA GLN A 4 -9.96 18.69 3.36
C GLN A 4 -8.44 18.84 3.36
N PHE A 5 -7.82 19.13 4.51
CA PHE A 5 -6.37 19.32 4.59
C PHE A 5 -5.57 18.05 4.31
N LEU A 6 -6.20 16.88 4.39
CA LEU A 6 -5.59 15.62 3.96
C LEU A 6 -5.15 15.64 2.50
N LYS A 7 -5.75 16.47 1.63
CA LYS A 7 -5.32 16.58 0.22
C LYS A 7 -3.89 17.08 0.06
N TYR A 8 -3.39 17.85 1.03
CA TYR A 8 -2.03 18.36 1.03
C TYR A 8 -1.06 17.36 1.67
N LEU A 9 -1.54 16.60 2.65
CA LEU A 9 -0.74 15.71 3.50
C LEU A 9 -0.64 14.29 2.95
N GLN A 10 -1.68 13.78 2.32
CA GLN A 10 -1.80 12.42 1.79
C GLN A 10 -2.59 12.43 0.46
N PRO A 11 -2.18 13.19 -0.57
CA PRO A 11 -2.95 13.39 -1.81
C PRO A 11 -3.31 12.11 -2.57
N THR A 12 -2.52 11.04 -2.41
CA THR A 12 -2.60 9.81 -3.20
C THR A 12 -2.74 8.57 -2.31
N HIS A 13 -3.46 8.70 -1.19
CA HIS A 13 -3.72 7.62 -0.25
C HIS A 13 -5.10 6.99 -0.52
N TYR A 14 -5.22 5.65 -0.46
CA TYR A 14 -6.43 4.91 -0.87
C TYR A 14 -7.71 5.47 -0.24
N PHE A 15 -7.69 5.60 1.09
CA PHE A 15 -8.84 6.03 1.89
C PHE A 15 -9.27 7.49 1.66
N THR A 16 -8.60 8.22 0.75
CA THR A 16 -9.02 9.56 0.34
C THR A 16 -10.02 9.56 -0.83
N VAL A 17 -10.26 8.39 -1.42
CA VAL A 17 -11.16 8.17 -2.56
C VAL A 17 -12.36 7.34 -2.09
N LEU A 18 -13.55 7.65 -2.60
CA LEU A 18 -14.75 6.85 -2.35
C LEU A 18 -14.70 5.58 -3.21
N LYS A 19 -15.28 4.50 -2.70
CA LYS A 19 -15.47 3.27 -3.47
C LYS A 19 -16.42 3.51 -4.64
N ASN A 20 -16.48 2.57 -5.59
CA ASN A 20 -17.36 2.67 -6.77
C ASN A 20 -18.85 2.78 -6.39
N ASN A 21 -19.24 2.23 -5.24
CA ASN A 21 -20.59 2.35 -4.70
C ASN A 21 -20.85 3.68 -3.94
N GLY A 22 -19.93 4.65 -4.01
CA GLY A 22 -20.07 5.96 -3.36
C GLY A 22 -19.69 6.00 -1.87
N THR A 23 -19.38 4.86 -1.25
CA THR A 23 -19.11 4.80 0.20
C THR A 23 -17.64 5.05 0.53
N SER A 24 -17.35 5.59 1.72
CA SER A 24 -15.99 5.67 2.25
C SER A 24 -15.59 4.42 3.03
N ILE A 25 -14.33 4.37 3.50
CA ILE A 25 -13.88 3.35 4.45
C ILE A 25 -14.23 3.69 5.91
N PHE A 26 -14.58 4.95 6.17
CA PHE A 26 -14.67 5.51 7.51
C PHE A 26 -16.04 5.16 8.11
N PRO A 27 -16.11 4.45 9.26
CA PRO A 27 -17.39 4.07 9.85
C PRO A 27 -18.18 5.31 10.29
N ASP A 28 -19.49 5.27 10.11
CA ASP A 28 -20.41 6.19 10.76
C ASP A 28 -20.47 5.84 12.24
N VAL A 29 -20.02 6.79 13.06
CA VAL A 29 -19.88 6.66 14.51
C VAL A 29 -21.23 6.39 15.18
N ASN A 30 -22.33 6.87 14.61
CA ASN A 30 -23.68 6.69 15.16
C ASN A 30 -24.21 5.27 14.95
N SER A 31 -23.59 4.48 14.07
CA SER A 31 -23.96 3.09 13.79
C SER A 31 -23.16 2.07 14.61
N LEU A 32 -22.25 2.53 15.48
CA LEU A 32 -21.33 1.66 16.24
C LEU A 32 -21.88 1.30 17.61
N SER A 33 -21.53 0.11 18.08
CA SER A 33 -21.82 -0.31 19.45
C SER A 33 -21.00 0.49 20.47
N GLU A 34 -21.52 0.59 21.69
CA GLU A 34 -20.83 1.26 22.79
C GLU A 34 -19.43 0.69 23.05
N ASP A 35 -19.26 -0.62 22.89
CA ASP A 35 -17.96 -1.28 23.09
C ASP A 35 -16.90 -0.83 22.08
N VAL A 36 -17.29 -0.57 20.83
CA VAL A 36 -16.38 0.00 19.83
C VAL A 36 -16.07 1.46 20.16
N LEU A 37 -17.08 2.22 20.60
CA LEU A 37 -16.92 3.64 20.95
C LEU A 37 -15.98 3.86 22.15
N LYS A 38 -15.87 2.89 23.08
CA LYS A 38 -14.87 2.91 24.17
C LYS A 38 -13.42 2.99 23.66
N ALA A 39 -13.15 2.56 22.41
CA ALA A 39 -11.84 2.67 21.80
C ALA A 39 -11.51 4.10 21.31
N VAL A 40 -12.48 5.02 21.30
CA VAL A 40 -12.34 6.39 20.79
C VAL A 40 -12.21 7.39 21.94
N THR A 41 -11.41 8.44 21.73
CA THR A 41 -11.38 9.59 22.63
C THR A 41 -12.00 10.79 21.95
N PHE A 42 -13.24 11.13 22.32
CA PHE A 42 -13.96 12.26 21.76
C PHE A 42 -13.36 13.60 22.21
N ASP A 43 -13.09 14.50 21.25
CA ASP A 43 -12.58 15.84 21.51
C ASP A 43 -13.71 16.87 21.44
N ASN A 44 -14.37 17.12 22.58
CA ASN A 44 -15.53 18.05 22.67
C ASN A 44 -15.18 19.52 22.39
N ARG A 45 -13.90 19.84 22.16
CA ARG A 45 -13.50 21.22 21.88
C ARG A 45 -13.66 21.56 20.37
N TYR A 46 -13.98 20.59 19.50
CA TYR A 46 -14.21 20.84 18.06
C TYR A 46 -15.38 21.80 17.93
N THR A 47 -15.34 22.72 16.95
CA THR A 47 -16.40 23.74 16.80
C THR A 47 -17.66 23.20 16.14
N ASN A 48 -17.55 22.07 15.45
CA ASN A 48 -18.62 21.38 14.75
C ASN A 48 -18.69 19.91 15.21
N ASP A 49 -19.89 19.40 15.52
CA ASP A 49 -20.07 18.02 15.98
C ASP A 49 -19.70 16.99 14.90
N LEU A 50 -19.93 17.30 13.61
CA LEU A 50 -19.48 16.47 12.50
C LEU A 50 -17.95 16.33 12.48
N ALA A 51 -17.21 17.39 12.80
CA ALA A 51 -15.75 17.31 12.88
C ALA A 51 -15.29 16.36 14.01
N LYS A 52 -16.02 16.36 15.14
CA LYS A 52 -15.80 15.43 16.25
C LYS A 52 -16.11 13.98 15.83
N GLN A 53 -17.18 13.75 15.08
CA GLN A 53 -17.53 12.42 14.55
C GLN A 53 -16.50 11.94 13.51
N TYR A 54 -16.05 12.81 12.61
CA TYR A 54 -15.01 12.48 11.62
C TYR A 54 -13.67 12.16 12.29
N ASP A 55 -13.30 12.89 13.34
CA ASP A 55 -12.11 12.57 14.14
C ASP A 55 -12.24 11.21 14.84
N ALA A 56 -13.41 10.90 15.40
CA ALA A 56 -13.70 9.60 15.99
C ALA A 56 -13.60 8.46 14.96
N SER A 57 -14.16 8.65 13.77
CA SER A 57 -14.08 7.69 12.66
C SER A 57 -12.65 7.49 12.18
N TRP A 58 -11.87 8.58 12.05
CA TRP A 58 -10.44 8.52 11.76
C TRP A 58 -9.69 7.72 12.83
N GLN A 59 -10.05 7.92 14.10
CA GLN A 59 -9.44 7.20 15.21
C GLN A 59 -9.62 5.69 15.09
N LEU A 60 -10.84 5.23 14.78
CA LEU A 60 -11.18 3.82 14.64
C LEU A 60 -10.36 3.14 13.54
N ILE A 61 -10.32 3.72 12.34
CA ILE A 61 -9.53 3.16 11.22
C ILE A 61 -8.05 3.03 11.58
N HIS A 62 -7.50 4.05 12.26
CA HIS A 62 -6.08 4.03 12.62
C HIS A 62 -5.76 3.16 13.84
N LYS A 63 -6.73 2.90 14.71
CA LYS A 63 -6.64 1.95 15.82
C LYS A 63 -6.94 0.51 15.39
N GLY A 64 -7.27 0.26 14.13
CA GLY A 64 -7.42 -1.08 13.58
C GLY A 64 -8.85 -1.62 13.65
N TYR A 65 -9.86 -0.75 13.67
CA TYR A 65 -11.25 -1.18 13.53
C TYR A 65 -11.47 -1.89 12.20
N ILE A 66 -11.92 -3.14 12.30
CA ILE A 66 -12.36 -4.03 11.23
C ILE A 66 -13.74 -4.52 11.66
N GLY A 67 -14.78 -4.02 10.99
CA GLY A 67 -16.17 -4.37 11.29
C GLY A 67 -17.10 -4.05 10.12
N HIS A 68 -18.40 -4.25 10.35
CA HIS A 68 -19.45 -4.17 9.31
C HIS A 68 -20.35 -2.95 9.46
N ALA A 69 -19.92 -1.95 10.24
CA ALA A 69 -20.67 -0.72 10.43
C ALA A 69 -20.93 -0.01 9.11
N LYS A 70 -22.04 0.74 9.04
CA LYS A 70 -22.29 1.65 7.93
C LYS A 70 -21.12 2.64 7.84
N THR A 71 -20.74 3.02 6.63
CA THR A 71 -19.66 3.97 6.42
C THR A 71 -20.22 5.30 5.95
N ILE A 72 -19.44 6.36 6.15
CA ILE A 72 -19.82 7.72 5.74
C ILE A 72 -19.89 7.79 4.21
N GLU A 73 -21.04 8.21 3.70
CA GLU A 73 -21.33 8.32 2.25
C GLU A 73 -21.16 9.75 1.75
N THR A 74 -21.64 10.72 2.53
CA THR A 74 -21.54 12.15 2.20
C THR A 74 -20.47 12.83 3.05
N ILE A 75 -19.57 13.55 2.39
CA ILE A 75 -18.48 14.27 3.05
C ILE A 75 -18.72 15.77 2.95
N GLU A 76 -18.96 16.40 4.10
CA GLU A 76 -19.19 17.84 4.20
C GLU A 76 -17.91 18.62 4.48
N THR A 77 -17.95 19.92 4.19
CA THR A 77 -16.82 20.82 4.44
C THR A 77 -16.81 21.28 5.90
N LEU A 78 -15.68 21.09 6.58
CA LEU A 78 -15.54 21.47 7.98
C LEU A 78 -14.99 22.90 8.17
N PRO A 79 -15.24 23.52 9.34
CA PRO A 79 -14.61 24.79 9.69
C PRO A 79 -13.08 24.72 9.68
N LEU A 80 -12.44 25.80 9.24
CA LEU A 80 -10.98 25.89 9.13
C LEU A 80 -10.24 25.62 10.46
N MET A 81 -10.83 26.04 11.57
CA MET A 81 -10.32 25.78 12.93
C MET A 81 -10.20 24.28 13.21
N ASP A 82 -11.20 23.52 12.79
CA ASP A 82 -11.32 22.08 13.03
C ASP A 82 -10.38 21.28 12.11
N GLU A 83 -10.20 21.75 10.86
CA GLU A 83 -9.17 21.25 9.94
C GLU A 83 -7.76 21.37 10.52
N TYR A 84 -7.38 22.56 11.02
CA TYR A 84 -6.07 22.78 11.66
C TYR A 84 -5.89 21.96 12.93
N ARG A 85 -6.93 21.86 13.74
CA ARG A 85 -6.91 21.03 14.94
C ARG A 85 -6.63 19.57 14.60
N PHE A 86 -7.36 19.01 13.64
CA PHE A 86 -7.18 17.63 13.22
C PHE A 86 -5.74 17.38 12.77
N ILE A 87 -5.19 18.23 11.90
CA ILE A 87 -3.82 18.01 11.41
C ILE A 87 -2.76 18.20 12.50
N ARG A 88 -3.00 19.03 13.52
CA ARG A 88 -2.12 19.15 14.70
C ARG A 88 -2.13 17.91 15.59
N LYS A 89 -3.25 17.18 15.65
CA LYS A 89 -3.34 15.93 16.42
C LYS A 89 -2.52 14.81 15.76
N TYR A 90 -2.56 14.67 14.44
CA TYR A 90 -2.06 13.46 13.78
C TYR A 90 -0.82 13.64 12.90
N PHE A 91 -0.44 14.87 12.55
CA PHE A 91 0.69 15.12 11.66
C PHE A 91 1.82 15.88 12.39
N ASN A 92 3.04 15.72 11.88
CA ASN A 92 4.21 16.44 12.42
C ASN A 92 4.01 17.97 12.25
N PRO A 93 4.43 18.80 13.22
CA PRO A 93 4.32 20.27 13.13
C PRO A 93 4.90 20.86 11.83
N THR A 94 5.98 20.30 11.28
CA THR A 94 6.54 20.74 9.99
C THR A 94 5.53 20.58 8.85
N TRP A 95 4.74 19.51 8.87
CA TRP A 95 3.69 19.28 7.87
C TRP A 95 2.48 20.19 8.08
N VAL A 96 2.16 20.53 9.32
CA VAL A 96 1.11 21.53 9.62
C VAL A 96 1.51 22.90 9.08
N PHE A 97 2.78 23.29 9.24
CA PHE A 97 3.32 24.53 8.67
C PHE A 97 3.34 24.50 7.13
N TYR A 98 3.72 23.37 6.53
CA TYR A 98 3.63 23.19 5.07
C TYR A 98 2.21 23.42 4.53
N VAL A 99 1.18 22.93 5.22
CA VAL A 99 -0.22 23.19 4.85
C VAL A 99 -0.53 24.68 4.92
N LEU A 100 -0.14 25.37 5.99
CA LEU A 100 -0.32 26.81 6.13
C LEU A 100 0.32 27.56 4.95
N VAL A 101 1.57 27.25 4.61
CA VAL A 101 2.29 27.90 3.50
C VAL A 101 1.51 27.76 2.19
N ILE A 102 1.06 26.55 1.86
CA ILE A 102 0.26 26.32 0.64
C ILE A 102 -1.06 27.09 0.67
N ARG A 103 -1.74 27.12 1.82
CA ARG A 103 -3.02 27.81 1.98
C ARG A 103 -2.87 29.33 1.84
N VAL A 104 -1.83 29.91 2.43
CA VAL A 104 -1.53 31.35 2.32
C VAL A 104 -1.15 31.70 0.88
N LEU A 105 -0.30 30.90 0.23
CA LEU A 105 0.08 31.10 -1.18
C LEU A 105 -1.08 30.89 -2.17
N SER A 106 -2.18 30.27 -1.74
CA SER A 106 -3.40 30.19 -2.56
C SER A 106 -4.19 31.51 -2.57
N PHE A 107 -3.80 32.51 -1.77
CA PHE A 107 -4.44 33.83 -1.62
C PHE A 107 -5.93 33.80 -1.26
N TYR A 108 -6.46 32.64 -0.91
CA TYR A 108 -7.83 32.48 -0.46
C TYR A 108 -7.94 32.74 1.05
N ASN A 109 -8.14 34.01 1.42
CA ASN A 109 -8.36 34.48 2.79
C ASN A 109 -7.19 34.22 3.78
N PRO A 110 -5.98 34.75 3.49
CA PRO A 110 -4.76 34.44 4.25
C PRO A 110 -4.81 34.87 5.73
N PHE A 111 -5.53 35.95 6.06
CA PHE A 111 -5.69 36.39 7.46
C PHE A 111 -6.50 35.38 8.28
N LYS A 112 -7.57 34.82 7.72
CA LYS A 112 -8.38 33.78 8.37
C LYS A 112 -7.59 32.48 8.56
N GLU A 113 -6.73 32.14 7.60
CA GLU A 113 -5.79 31.02 7.67
C GLU A 113 -4.82 31.18 8.84
N PHE A 114 -4.10 32.30 8.91
CA PHE A 114 -3.17 32.56 10.01
C PHE A 114 -3.85 32.59 11.37
N LYS A 115 -5.01 33.26 11.47
CA LYS A 115 -5.79 33.31 12.72
C LYS A 115 -6.15 31.90 13.22
N SER A 116 -6.66 31.04 12.34
CA SER A 116 -7.07 29.67 12.68
C SER A 116 -5.89 28.75 12.96
N TRP A 117 -4.78 28.91 12.24
CA TRP A 117 -3.54 28.18 12.52
C TRP A 117 -2.94 28.57 13.87
N TYR A 118 -2.95 29.86 14.21
CA TYR A 118 -2.37 30.38 15.45
C TYR A 118 -3.22 30.02 16.67
N SER A 119 -4.54 30.14 16.60
CA SER A 119 -5.44 29.75 17.69
C SER A 119 -5.33 28.27 18.06
N THR A 120 -4.93 27.41 17.12
CA THR A 120 -4.76 25.96 17.36
C THR A 120 -3.38 25.58 17.89
N LYS A 121 -2.44 26.53 18.09
CA LYS A 121 -1.02 26.24 18.42
C LYS A 121 -0.78 25.38 19.67
N HIS A 122 -1.70 25.39 20.62
CA HIS A 122 -1.61 24.67 21.89
C HIS A 122 -2.01 23.18 21.80
N ILE A 123 -2.58 22.75 20.68
CA ILE A 123 -3.02 21.36 20.48
C ILE A 123 -1.81 20.45 20.33
N LYS A 124 -1.77 19.39 21.16
CA LYS A 124 -0.70 18.40 21.19
C LYS A 124 -1.02 17.22 20.25
N ARG A 125 0.05 16.57 19.75
CA ARG A 125 -0.08 15.34 18.95
C ARG A 125 -0.62 14.18 19.80
N VAL A 126 -1.44 13.34 19.18
CA VAL A 126 -2.02 12.13 19.77
C VAL A 126 -1.28 10.90 19.24
N PRO A 127 -0.71 10.04 20.10
CA PRO A 127 -0.01 8.83 19.69
C PRO A 127 -1.00 7.71 19.37
N ILE A 128 -1.81 7.90 18.33
CA ILE A 128 -2.97 7.06 18.02
C ILE A 128 -2.66 5.56 17.85
N LEU A 129 -1.48 5.22 17.35
CA LEU A 129 -1.07 3.83 17.09
C LEU A 129 -0.70 3.06 18.37
N LYS A 130 -0.53 3.73 19.52
CA LYS A 130 -0.12 3.08 20.78
C LYS A 130 -1.25 2.35 21.49
N THR A 131 -2.50 2.59 21.10
CA THR A 131 -3.68 1.96 21.70
C THR A 131 -4.51 1.27 20.60
N PRO A 132 -3.98 0.23 19.94
CA PRO A 132 -4.72 -0.48 18.90
C PRO A 132 -5.85 -1.31 19.53
N MET A 133 -6.89 -1.54 18.74
CA MET A 133 -7.95 -2.49 19.06
C MET A 133 -7.38 -3.91 19.10
N LYS A 134 -7.87 -4.72 20.03
CA LYS A 134 -7.46 -6.10 20.22
C LYS A 134 -8.59 -7.04 19.82
N TYR A 135 -8.25 -8.06 19.04
CA TYR A 135 -9.16 -9.12 18.63
C TYR A 135 -8.87 -10.36 19.46
N LYS A 136 -9.41 -10.43 20.69
CA LYS A 136 -9.08 -11.50 21.65
C LYS A 136 -9.49 -12.88 21.14
N ASP A 137 -10.60 -12.94 20.41
CA ASP A 137 -11.13 -14.20 19.88
C ASP A 137 -10.25 -14.80 18.78
N TRP A 138 -9.31 -14.02 18.22
CA TRP A 138 -8.37 -14.51 17.21
C TRP A 138 -7.61 -15.75 17.68
N GLU A 139 -7.09 -15.75 18.90
CA GLU A 139 -6.26 -16.86 19.40
C GLU A 139 -7.07 -18.17 19.50
N TYR A 140 -8.33 -18.08 19.90
CA TYR A 140 -9.20 -19.24 20.17
C TYR A 140 -10.03 -19.68 18.97
N ASN A 141 -10.13 -18.86 17.93
CA ASN A 141 -10.89 -19.17 16.73
C ASN A 141 -10.17 -20.26 15.91
N LYS A 142 -10.86 -21.38 15.66
CA LYS A 142 -10.35 -22.54 14.89
C LYS A 142 -10.29 -22.30 13.37
N ALA A 143 -10.95 -21.25 12.89
CA ALA A 143 -11.17 -20.88 11.49
C ALA A 143 -11.68 -22.04 10.62
N PRO A 144 -13.00 -22.20 10.46
CA PRO A 144 -13.61 -23.27 9.65
C PRO A 144 -12.98 -23.44 8.27
N LEU A 145 -12.57 -22.34 7.63
CA LEU A 145 -11.88 -22.39 6.33
C LEU A 145 -10.61 -23.27 6.34
N ILE A 146 -9.87 -23.35 7.45
CA ILE A 146 -8.69 -24.22 7.54
C ILE A 146 -9.11 -25.70 7.59
N GLU A 147 -10.22 -26.00 8.28
CA GLU A 147 -10.77 -27.35 8.38
C GLU A 147 -11.34 -27.84 7.04
N GLU A 148 -11.92 -26.94 6.24
CA GLU A 148 -12.39 -27.20 4.87
C GLU A 148 -11.24 -27.53 3.90
N LYS A 149 -10.00 -27.18 4.26
CA LYS A 149 -8.78 -27.40 3.46
C LYS A 149 -8.93 -26.96 2.00
N PRO A 150 -9.28 -25.70 1.69
CA PRO A 150 -9.37 -25.22 0.32
C PRO A 150 -8.01 -25.26 -0.41
N MET A 151 -8.01 -25.49 -1.72
CA MET A 151 -6.76 -25.48 -2.48
C MET A 151 -6.15 -24.06 -2.50
N VAL A 152 -4.88 -23.94 -2.12
CA VAL A 152 -4.07 -22.72 -2.22
C VAL A 152 -3.08 -22.84 -3.39
N SER A 153 -2.95 -21.79 -4.19
CA SER A 153 -1.90 -21.72 -5.23
C SER A 153 -0.85 -20.68 -4.84
N VAL A 154 0.35 -21.14 -4.53
CA VAL A 154 1.50 -20.27 -4.21
C VAL A 154 2.16 -19.81 -5.51
N ILE A 155 2.27 -18.49 -5.71
CA ILE A 155 2.76 -17.88 -6.95
C ILE A 155 4.12 -17.24 -6.73
N ILE A 156 5.15 -17.76 -7.41
CA ILE A 156 6.54 -17.33 -7.27
C ILE A 156 7.14 -16.96 -8.63
N PRO A 157 7.27 -15.66 -8.95
CA PRO A 157 8.11 -15.24 -10.05
C PRO A 157 9.58 -15.25 -9.62
N THR A 158 10.47 -15.80 -10.45
CA THR A 158 11.92 -15.79 -10.18
C THR A 158 12.74 -15.30 -11.37
N LEU A 159 13.89 -14.68 -11.10
CA LEU A 159 14.85 -14.25 -12.10
C LEU A 159 16.28 -14.24 -11.54
N ASN A 160 17.10 -15.18 -12.01
CA ASN A 160 18.51 -15.35 -11.69
C ASN A 160 18.80 -15.47 -10.17
N ARG A 161 17.98 -16.23 -9.44
CA ARG A 161 18.00 -16.31 -7.95
C ARG A 161 17.87 -17.72 -7.38
N TYR A 162 18.29 -18.76 -8.12
CA TYR A 162 18.17 -20.16 -7.72
C TYR A 162 18.62 -20.47 -6.27
N ALA A 163 19.69 -19.85 -5.79
CA ALA A 163 20.15 -20.06 -4.41
C ALA A 163 19.12 -19.66 -3.35
N TYR A 164 18.42 -18.54 -3.55
CA TYR A 164 17.38 -18.06 -2.63
C TYR A 164 16.06 -18.79 -2.86
N LEU A 165 15.73 -19.08 -4.12
CA LEU A 165 14.57 -19.89 -4.47
C LEU A 165 14.63 -21.28 -3.83
N LYS A 166 15.82 -21.86 -3.69
CA LYS A 166 16.00 -23.14 -2.99
C LYS A 166 15.54 -23.07 -1.55
N ASP A 167 15.89 -22.00 -0.83
CA ASP A 167 15.45 -21.79 0.55
C ASP A 167 13.95 -21.55 0.63
N VAL A 168 13.38 -20.79 -0.32
CA VAL A 168 11.95 -20.55 -0.45
C VAL A 168 11.16 -21.86 -0.63
N LEU A 169 11.60 -22.73 -1.55
CA LEU A 169 10.93 -24.00 -1.80
C LEU A 169 11.06 -24.95 -0.59
N LYS A 170 12.20 -24.95 0.11
CA LYS A 170 12.37 -25.71 1.36
C LYS A 170 11.46 -25.22 2.50
N ASP A 171 11.27 -23.90 2.63
CA ASP A 171 10.32 -23.35 3.60
C ASP A 171 8.87 -23.79 3.28
N LEU A 172 8.55 -24.01 2.00
CA LEU A 172 7.25 -24.52 1.57
C LEU A 172 7.06 -26.02 1.86
N GLU A 173 8.12 -26.83 1.77
CA GLU A 173 8.06 -28.28 2.09
C GLU A 173 7.70 -28.56 3.56
N VAL A 174 7.96 -27.61 4.45
CA VAL A 174 7.71 -27.73 5.89
C VAL A 174 6.48 -26.96 6.36
N GLN A 175 5.62 -26.50 5.46
CA GLN A 175 4.36 -25.88 5.85
C GLN A 175 3.44 -26.89 6.55
N ASP A 176 2.71 -26.43 7.56
CA ASP A 176 1.74 -27.25 8.29
C ASP A 176 0.38 -27.38 7.57
N TYR A 177 0.17 -26.59 6.51
CA TYR A 177 -0.96 -26.67 5.60
C TYR A 177 -0.56 -27.39 4.32
N ASN A 178 -1.20 -28.51 4.00
CA ASN A 178 -0.74 -29.41 2.94
C ASN A 178 -1.51 -29.32 1.61
N ASN A 179 -2.70 -28.72 1.56
CA ASN A 179 -3.50 -28.66 0.33
C ASN A 179 -3.13 -27.44 -0.53
N PHE A 180 -1.93 -27.44 -1.09
CA PHE A 180 -1.47 -26.36 -1.97
C PHE A 180 -0.68 -26.87 -3.17
N GLU A 181 -0.63 -26.05 -4.20
CA GLU A 181 0.28 -26.17 -5.34
C GLU A 181 1.22 -24.97 -5.39
N VAL A 182 2.35 -25.13 -6.07
CA VAL A 182 3.35 -24.07 -6.24
C VAL A 182 3.55 -23.81 -7.73
N LEU A 183 3.31 -22.58 -8.17
CA LEU A 183 3.56 -22.13 -9.53
C LEU A 183 4.79 -21.24 -9.55
N VAL A 184 5.88 -21.75 -10.14
CA VAL A 184 7.10 -20.98 -10.37
C VAL A 184 7.14 -20.49 -11.80
N VAL A 185 7.28 -19.19 -12.00
CA VAL A 185 7.52 -18.60 -13.33
C VAL A 185 8.94 -18.07 -13.39
N ASP A 186 9.80 -18.84 -14.06
CA ASP A 186 11.23 -18.61 -14.13
C ASP A 186 11.61 -17.83 -15.39
N GLN A 187 12.17 -16.65 -15.17
CA GLN A 187 12.60 -15.73 -16.22
C GLN A 187 14.13 -15.76 -16.45
N SER A 188 14.83 -16.68 -15.79
CA SER A 188 16.29 -16.78 -15.82
C SER A 188 16.80 -17.25 -17.17
N GLN A 189 17.98 -16.73 -17.53
CA GLN A 189 18.73 -17.15 -18.71
C GLN A 189 20.19 -17.35 -18.29
N PRO A 190 20.72 -18.59 -18.34
CA PRO A 190 20.04 -19.82 -18.76
C PRO A 190 18.98 -20.31 -17.75
N PHE A 191 17.94 -20.97 -18.27
CA PHE A 191 16.94 -21.69 -17.47
C PHE A 191 17.51 -23.04 -16.99
N GLN A 192 17.31 -23.37 -15.72
CA GLN A 192 17.86 -24.58 -15.10
C GLN A 192 16.74 -25.56 -14.74
N GLU A 193 16.23 -26.30 -15.72
CA GLU A 193 15.14 -27.26 -15.51
C GLU A 193 15.43 -28.28 -14.39
N ARG A 194 16.67 -28.78 -14.33
CA ARG A 194 17.09 -29.77 -13.32
C ARG A 194 16.98 -29.26 -11.88
N PHE A 195 17.05 -27.94 -11.66
CA PHE A 195 16.93 -27.35 -10.33
C PHE A 195 15.62 -27.75 -9.64
N TYR A 196 14.54 -27.92 -10.40
CA TYR A 196 13.20 -28.12 -9.88
C TYR A 196 12.83 -29.57 -9.55
N LYS A 197 13.74 -30.54 -9.79
CA LYS A 197 13.43 -31.98 -9.67
C LYS A 197 13.52 -32.53 -8.24
N ASP A 198 14.24 -31.86 -7.36
CA ASP A 198 14.60 -32.37 -6.04
C ASP A 198 13.72 -31.81 -4.90
N PHE A 199 12.48 -31.39 -5.19
CA PHE A 199 11.56 -30.83 -4.20
C PHE A 199 10.28 -31.67 -4.07
N HIS A 200 9.86 -31.93 -2.84
CA HIS A 200 8.64 -32.65 -2.48
C HIS A 200 7.41 -31.73 -2.47
N LEU A 201 7.17 -31.05 -3.59
CA LEU A 201 6.08 -30.09 -3.77
C LEU A 201 5.25 -30.44 -5.01
N ASN A 202 3.96 -30.13 -4.97
CA ASN A 202 3.12 -30.08 -6.17
C ASN A 202 3.52 -28.85 -7.01
N LEU A 203 4.61 -28.98 -7.75
CA LEU A 203 5.30 -27.88 -8.41
C LEU A 203 4.97 -27.83 -9.91
N LYS A 204 4.53 -26.67 -10.37
CA LYS A 204 4.35 -26.33 -11.79
C LYS A 204 5.31 -25.21 -12.17
N VAL A 205 6.20 -25.50 -13.11
CA VAL A 205 7.23 -24.54 -13.56
C VAL A 205 6.95 -24.07 -14.98
N GLN A 206 7.03 -22.77 -15.20
CA GLN A 206 6.96 -22.16 -16.53
C GLN A 206 8.21 -21.34 -16.79
N GLN A 207 8.89 -21.62 -17.90
CA GLN A 207 9.93 -20.71 -18.40
C GLN A 207 9.27 -19.54 -19.12
N GLN A 208 9.61 -18.31 -18.72
CA GLN A 208 9.19 -17.09 -19.40
C GLN A 208 10.42 -16.41 -20.01
N ARG A 209 10.42 -16.20 -21.34
CA ARG A 209 11.56 -15.56 -22.02
C ARG A 209 11.64 -14.06 -21.75
N GLU A 210 10.49 -13.38 -21.73
CA GLU A 210 10.44 -11.96 -21.42
C GLU A 210 10.62 -11.73 -19.92
N THR A 211 11.47 -10.79 -19.53
CA THR A 211 11.60 -10.36 -18.13
C THR A 211 10.51 -9.33 -17.82
N ALA A 212 9.42 -9.80 -17.21
CA ALA A 212 8.18 -9.08 -16.96
C ALA A 212 7.43 -9.70 -15.76
N LEU A 213 7.34 -8.96 -14.64
CA LEU A 213 6.80 -9.46 -13.37
C LEU A 213 5.29 -9.65 -13.41
N TRP A 214 4.56 -8.68 -13.95
CA TRP A 214 3.09 -8.73 -13.95
C TRP A 214 2.61 -9.78 -14.94
N GLN A 215 3.31 -9.95 -16.07
CA GLN A 215 3.08 -11.04 -17.01
C GLN A 215 3.29 -12.40 -16.34
N ALA A 216 4.37 -12.58 -15.59
CA ALA A 216 4.66 -13.83 -14.88
C ALA A 216 3.55 -14.15 -13.87
N ARG A 217 3.13 -13.17 -13.08
CA ARG A 217 2.03 -13.35 -12.11
C ARG A 217 0.69 -13.58 -12.79
N ASN A 218 0.37 -12.85 -13.85
CA ASN A 218 -0.88 -13.02 -14.60
C ASN A 218 -0.95 -14.42 -15.22
N TRP A 219 0.17 -14.93 -15.76
CA TRP A 219 0.24 -16.31 -16.23
C TRP A 219 -0.07 -17.28 -15.09
N ALA A 220 0.59 -17.15 -13.93
CA ALA A 220 0.37 -18.03 -12.79
C ALA A 220 -1.07 -17.97 -12.27
N ILE A 221 -1.68 -16.79 -12.20
CA ILE A 221 -3.09 -16.63 -11.81
C ILE A 221 -4.01 -17.41 -12.76
N LYS A 222 -3.85 -17.24 -14.08
CA LYS A 222 -4.66 -17.95 -15.09
C LYS A 222 -4.51 -19.48 -15.03
N HIS A 223 -3.33 -19.95 -14.62
CA HIS A 223 -2.99 -21.38 -14.62
C HIS A 223 -3.06 -22.06 -13.24
N SER A 224 -3.49 -21.30 -12.22
CA SER A 224 -3.73 -21.77 -10.86
C SER A 224 -5.04 -22.56 -10.76
N LYS A 225 -5.07 -23.57 -9.90
CA LYS A 225 -6.23 -24.41 -9.56
C LYS A 225 -6.90 -23.96 -8.26
N GLY A 226 -6.15 -23.36 -7.34
CA GLY A 226 -6.65 -22.92 -6.04
C GLY A 226 -7.55 -21.71 -6.12
N ASP A 227 -8.50 -21.63 -5.19
CA ASP A 227 -9.38 -20.48 -4.99
C ASP A 227 -8.71 -19.36 -4.19
N TYR A 228 -7.56 -19.68 -3.57
CA TYR A 228 -6.76 -18.76 -2.76
C TYR A 228 -5.37 -18.64 -3.38
N LEU A 229 -5.01 -17.44 -3.82
CA LEU A 229 -3.74 -17.17 -4.48
C LEU A 229 -2.79 -16.50 -3.49
N LEU A 230 -1.69 -17.18 -3.16
CA LEU A 230 -0.70 -16.70 -2.20
C LEU A 230 0.56 -16.27 -2.95
N PHE A 231 0.77 -14.95 -3.06
CA PHE A 231 1.93 -14.41 -3.75
C PHE A 231 3.14 -14.35 -2.84
N PHE A 232 4.28 -14.84 -3.35
CA PHE A 232 5.51 -14.97 -2.59
C PHE A 232 6.73 -14.59 -3.42
N ASP A 233 7.64 -13.80 -2.83
CA ASP A 233 8.90 -13.45 -3.50
C ASP A 233 9.97 -14.54 -3.33
N ASP A 234 10.82 -14.68 -4.34
CA ASP A 234 11.91 -15.66 -4.41
C ASP A 234 13.12 -15.37 -3.48
N ASP A 235 13.11 -14.26 -2.73
CA ASP A 235 14.14 -13.84 -1.78
C ASP A 235 13.62 -13.61 -0.35
N SER A 236 12.74 -14.51 0.08
CA SER A 236 12.02 -14.40 1.35
C SER A 236 12.00 -15.70 2.17
N ARG A 237 11.86 -15.56 3.49
CA ARG A 237 11.75 -16.69 4.43
C ARG A 237 10.47 -16.61 5.24
N VAL A 238 9.82 -17.76 5.47
CA VAL A 238 8.52 -17.86 6.15
C VAL A 238 8.53 -18.98 7.20
N ALA A 239 7.62 -18.90 8.15
CA ALA A 239 7.44 -19.93 9.17
C ALA A 239 6.53 -21.07 8.67
N PRO A 240 6.55 -22.26 9.29
CA PRO A 240 5.68 -23.39 8.93
C PRO A 240 4.17 -23.09 8.92
N ASP A 241 3.72 -22.14 9.76
CA ASP A 241 2.31 -21.79 9.95
C ASP A 241 1.83 -20.64 9.04
N TRP A 242 2.65 -20.25 8.06
CA TRP A 242 2.44 -19.03 7.28
C TRP A 242 1.18 -19.08 6.42
N ILE A 243 0.93 -20.20 5.72
CA ILE A 243 -0.28 -20.37 4.90
C ILE A 243 -1.54 -20.34 5.79
N GLN A 244 -1.54 -21.06 6.92
CA GLN A 244 -2.68 -21.08 7.85
C GLN A 244 -2.99 -19.70 8.41
N LYS A 245 -1.97 -18.91 8.75
CA LYS A 245 -2.17 -17.53 9.25
C LYS A 245 -2.87 -16.62 8.24
N HIS A 246 -2.63 -16.83 6.95
CA HIS A 246 -3.36 -16.12 5.90
C HIS A 246 -4.81 -16.60 5.79
N LEU A 247 -5.05 -17.91 5.72
CA LEU A 247 -6.40 -18.49 5.67
C LEU A 247 -7.24 -18.06 6.88
N LYS A 248 -6.68 -18.17 8.09
CA LYS A 248 -7.32 -17.73 9.34
C LYS A 248 -7.73 -16.25 9.29
N CYS A 249 -6.92 -15.40 8.67
CA CYS A 249 -7.23 -13.98 8.53
C CYS A 249 -8.39 -13.73 7.57
N LEU A 250 -8.46 -14.47 6.46
CA LEU A 250 -9.58 -14.36 5.52
C LEU A 250 -10.89 -14.80 6.18
N ASP A 251 -10.84 -15.90 6.92
CA ASP A 251 -12.00 -16.46 7.61
C ASP A 251 -12.46 -15.58 8.78
N PHE A 252 -11.58 -15.32 9.76
CA PHE A 252 -11.90 -14.60 10.99
C PHE A 252 -12.49 -13.20 10.74
N PHE A 253 -11.94 -12.46 9.78
CA PHE A 253 -12.40 -11.11 9.46
C PHE A 253 -13.43 -11.07 8.34
N ASN A 254 -13.81 -12.22 7.77
CA ASN A 254 -14.53 -12.33 6.51
C ASN A 254 -13.95 -11.36 5.47
N ALA A 255 -12.66 -11.55 5.19
CA ALA A 255 -11.86 -10.70 4.33
C ALA A 255 -11.61 -11.36 2.96
N ASP A 256 -11.25 -10.55 1.99
CA ASP A 256 -10.98 -10.98 0.61
C ASP A 256 -9.48 -11.02 0.32
N VAL A 257 -8.72 -10.22 1.07
CA VAL A 257 -7.27 -10.11 0.97
C VAL A 257 -6.65 -10.10 2.37
N SER A 258 -5.61 -10.91 2.56
CA SER A 258 -4.78 -10.95 3.76
C SER A 258 -3.36 -10.52 3.39
N SER A 259 -3.02 -9.26 3.68
CA SER A 259 -1.69 -8.67 3.45
C SER A 259 -0.79 -8.90 4.66
N GLY A 260 0.19 -9.80 4.53
CA GLY A 260 1.13 -10.10 5.61
C GLY A 260 2.16 -8.99 5.83
N VAL A 261 2.98 -9.14 6.87
CA VAL A 261 4.00 -8.15 7.25
C VAL A 261 5.38 -8.56 6.79
N SER A 262 6.03 -7.66 6.05
CA SER A 262 7.39 -7.86 5.56
C SER A 262 8.41 -7.26 6.53
N ILE A 263 9.19 -8.15 7.17
CA ILE A 263 10.28 -7.80 8.07
C ILE A 263 11.57 -7.76 7.25
N SER A 264 12.35 -6.69 7.38
CA SER A 264 13.65 -6.57 6.72
C SER A 264 14.78 -6.66 7.75
N LYS A 265 15.78 -7.53 7.53
CA LYS A 265 17.04 -7.51 8.30
C LYS A 265 17.85 -6.24 8.07
N VAL A 266 17.71 -5.65 6.89
CA VAL A 266 18.42 -4.43 6.45
C VAL A 266 17.40 -3.32 6.12
N GLY A 267 17.52 -2.18 6.80
CA GLY A 267 16.72 -0.98 6.55
C GLY A 267 15.97 -0.46 7.77
N ASP A 268 14.92 0.32 7.52
CA ASP A 268 14.10 0.93 8.56
C ASP A 268 13.25 -0.11 9.32
N LYS A 269 12.94 0.21 10.59
CA LYS A 269 12.04 -0.60 11.43
C LYS A 269 10.67 -0.74 10.75
N VAL A 270 10.03 -1.89 10.94
CA VAL A 270 8.64 -2.11 10.54
C VAL A 270 7.78 -1.01 11.15
N PRO A 271 7.00 -0.26 10.36
CA PRO A 271 6.13 0.77 10.89
C PRO A 271 5.13 0.21 11.93
N GLU A 272 4.88 0.98 12.98
CA GLU A 272 4.05 0.57 14.12
C GLU A 272 2.63 0.13 13.72
N HIS A 273 2.07 0.70 12.64
CA HIS A 273 0.74 0.33 12.15
C HIS A 273 0.65 -1.08 11.54
N TYR A 274 1.78 -1.76 11.28
CA TYR A 274 1.81 -3.16 10.88
C TYR A 274 1.89 -4.12 12.07
N SER A 275 1.88 -3.63 13.32
CA SER A 275 1.99 -4.48 14.52
C SER A 275 0.66 -5.05 15.01
N PHE A 276 -0.47 -4.67 14.40
CA PHE A 276 -1.81 -5.09 14.76
C PHE A 276 -2.70 -5.23 13.51
N PHE A 277 -3.82 -5.94 13.64
CA PHE A 277 -4.79 -6.07 12.55
C PHE A 277 -5.44 -4.74 12.23
N ARG A 278 -5.48 -4.38 10.95
CA ARG A 278 -6.17 -3.18 10.45
C ARG A 278 -6.59 -3.37 9.02
N LEU A 279 -7.47 -2.50 8.53
CA LEU A 279 -7.68 -2.34 7.09
C LEU A 279 -6.37 -1.86 6.44
N SER A 280 -5.93 -2.57 5.41
CA SER A 280 -4.69 -2.28 4.70
C SER A 280 -4.90 -1.15 3.70
N ASP A 281 -4.01 -0.16 3.74
CA ASP A 281 -3.92 0.96 2.80
C ASP A 281 -2.80 0.77 1.76
N GLN A 282 -2.21 -0.44 1.73
CA GLN A 282 -1.19 -0.85 0.79
C GLN A 282 -1.34 -2.35 0.47
N LEU A 283 -0.83 -2.76 -0.68
CA LEU A 283 -0.64 -4.15 -1.05
C LEU A 283 0.87 -4.42 -1.21
N ASP A 284 1.35 -5.54 -0.65
CA ASP A 284 2.69 -6.07 -0.89
C ASP A 284 2.52 -7.50 -1.44
N THR A 285 2.66 -7.62 -2.75
CA THR A 285 2.52 -8.90 -3.45
C THR A 285 3.68 -9.87 -3.22
N GLY A 286 4.64 -9.52 -2.37
CA GLY A 286 5.61 -10.49 -1.87
C GLY A 286 5.12 -11.29 -0.66
N ASN A 287 4.00 -10.90 -0.04
CA ASN A 287 3.42 -11.56 1.13
C ASN A 287 1.92 -11.27 1.25
N VAL A 288 1.11 -11.81 0.34
CA VAL A 288 -0.34 -11.58 0.36
C VAL A 288 -1.11 -12.78 -0.17
N MET A 289 -2.19 -13.12 0.53
CA MET A 289 -3.19 -14.04 0.05
C MET A 289 -4.40 -13.27 -0.48
N ILE A 290 -4.84 -13.60 -1.70
CA ILE A 290 -5.97 -12.96 -2.39
C ILE A 290 -6.92 -14.05 -2.86
N LYS A 291 -8.22 -13.93 -2.54
CA LYS A 291 -9.24 -14.81 -3.14
C LYS A 291 -9.25 -14.65 -4.65
N LYS A 292 -9.31 -15.75 -5.40
CA LYS A 292 -9.35 -15.74 -6.87
C LYS A 292 -10.54 -14.95 -7.41
N ALA A 293 -11.65 -14.91 -6.67
CA ALA A 293 -12.81 -14.07 -6.98
C ALA A 293 -12.49 -12.57 -7.09
N VAL A 294 -11.51 -12.07 -6.33
CA VAL A 294 -11.05 -10.68 -6.47
C VAL A 294 -10.51 -10.43 -7.88
N PHE A 295 -9.70 -11.34 -8.42
CA PHE A 295 -9.16 -11.21 -9.78
C PHE A 295 -10.23 -11.36 -10.86
N LYS A 296 -11.29 -12.16 -10.62
CA LYS A 296 -12.43 -12.28 -11.53
C LYS A 296 -13.16 -10.93 -11.67
N GLU A 297 -13.35 -10.22 -10.56
CA GLU A 297 -14.03 -8.92 -10.55
C GLU A 297 -13.12 -7.76 -10.99
N THR A 298 -11.90 -7.70 -10.48
CA THR A 298 -11.01 -6.55 -10.72
C THR A 298 -10.25 -6.61 -12.04
N GLY A 299 -10.15 -7.80 -12.65
CA GLY A 299 -9.17 -8.12 -13.68
C GLY A 299 -7.76 -8.32 -13.09
N LEU A 300 -6.84 -8.80 -13.93
CA LEU A 300 -5.46 -9.15 -13.55
C LEU A 300 -4.58 -7.91 -13.25
N PHE A 301 -3.27 -8.11 -13.02
CA PHE A 301 -2.35 -6.99 -12.84
C PHE A 301 -2.15 -6.20 -14.13
N ASP A 302 -2.12 -4.87 -14.05
CA ASP A 302 -1.94 -3.99 -15.20
C ASP A 302 -0.48 -4.02 -15.70
N ARG A 303 -0.30 -4.47 -16.94
CA ARG A 303 1.02 -4.57 -17.57
C ARG A 303 1.61 -3.21 -17.95
N GLN A 304 0.88 -2.09 -17.81
CA GLN A 304 1.47 -0.75 -17.90
C GLN A 304 2.54 -0.50 -16.82
N PHE A 305 2.57 -1.29 -15.75
CA PHE A 305 3.53 -1.18 -14.65
C PHE A 305 4.76 -2.09 -14.82
N GLU A 306 4.89 -2.78 -15.95
CA GLU A 306 6.07 -3.61 -16.20
C GLU A 306 7.37 -2.79 -16.13
N LYS A 307 8.38 -3.39 -15.49
CA LYS A 307 9.72 -2.79 -15.30
C LYS A 307 9.67 -1.43 -14.56
N GLN A 308 8.59 -1.16 -13.84
CA GLN A 308 8.36 0.08 -13.10
C GLN A 308 7.69 -0.18 -11.73
N ARG A 309 7.40 0.88 -10.97
CA ARG A 309 6.79 0.82 -9.62
C ARG A 309 5.29 1.00 -9.68
N MET A 310 4.63 0.70 -8.56
CA MET A 310 3.22 0.97 -8.27
C MET A 310 2.21 -0.03 -8.82
N GLY A 311 2.62 -1.15 -9.45
CA GLY A 311 1.65 -2.17 -9.86
C GLY A 311 0.92 -2.82 -8.67
N ASP A 312 1.60 -3.04 -7.54
CA ASP A 312 0.95 -3.50 -6.29
C ASP A 312 -0.07 -2.47 -5.80
N GLY A 313 0.37 -1.22 -5.79
CA GLY A 313 -0.44 -0.08 -5.36
C GLY A 313 -1.67 0.11 -6.24
N GLU A 314 -1.52 -0.14 -7.53
CA GLU A 314 -2.58 -0.06 -8.51
C GLU A 314 -3.62 -1.17 -8.33
N PHE A 315 -3.18 -2.43 -8.23
CA PHE A 315 -4.10 -3.53 -7.99
C PHE A 315 -4.82 -3.39 -6.65
N GLY A 316 -4.09 -3.01 -5.59
CA GLY A 316 -4.68 -2.74 -4.29
C GLY A 316 -5.71 -1.60 -4.32
N MET A 317 -5.49 -0.57 -5.13
CA MET A 317 -6.46 0.51 -5.35
C MET A 317 -7.72 0.01 -6.06
N ARG A 318 -7.59 -0.81 -7.12
CA ARG A 318 -8.76 -1.41 -7.79
C ARG A 318 -9.55 -2.33 -6.85
N ALA A 319 -8.86 -3.14 -6.05
CA ALA A 319 -9.51 -3.98 -5.05
C ALA A 319 -10.28 -3.12 -4.02
N TYR A 320 -9.67 -2.04 -3.52
CA TYR A 320 -10.33 -1.08 -2.63
C TYR A 320 -11.57 -0.44 -3.26
N LEU A 321 -11.47 0.03 -4.52
CA LEU A 321 -12.57 0.70 -5.22
C LEU A 321 -13.77 -0.24 -5.45
N ASN A 322 -13.52 -1.53 -5.68
CA ASN A 322 -14.56 -2.56 -5.78
C ASN A 322 -15.08 -3.04 -4.41
N GLY A 323 -14.61 -2.45 -3.31
CA GLY A 323 -15.13 -2.68 -1.97
C GLY A 323 -14.57 -3.91 -1.25
N PHE A 324 -13.60 -4.61 -1.84
CA PHE A 324 -12.97 -5.77 -1.23
C PHE A 324 -12.25 -5.41 0.08
N LYS A 325 -12.41 -6.29 1.08
CA LYS A 325 -11.83 -6.10 2.41
C LYS A 325 -10.40 -6.65 2.43
N ASN A 326 -9.42 -5.74 2.47
CA ASN A 326 -8.01 -6.07 2.63
C ASN A 326 -7.54 -5.82 4.07
N ILE A 327 -7.05 -6.87 4.73
CA ILE A 327 -6.57 -6.82 6.12
C ILE A 327 -5.04 -6.90 6.15
N SER A 328 -4.42 -5.97 6.87
CA SER A 328 -3.03 -6.10 7.27
C SER A 328 -2.94 -7.12 8.41
N ASN A 329 -2.22 -8.20 8.16
CA ASN A 329 -2.13 -9.38 9.02
C ASN A 329 -0.75 -9.43 9.71
N PRO A 330 -0.63 -8.98 10.98
CA PRO A 330 0.62 -9.02 11.71
C PRO A 330 1.09 -10.44 12.04
N GLN A 331 0.24 -11.46 11.90
CA GLN A 331 0.60 -12.84 12.22
C GLN A 331 1.31 -13.52 11.05
N ALA A 332 0.90 -13.23 9.81
CA ALA A 332 1.54 -13.73 8.58
C ALA A 332 2.80 -12.93 8.23
N LYS A 333 3.89 -13.22 8.95
CA LYS A 333 5.19 -12.55 8.77
C LYS A 333 6.04 -13.23 7.71
N ARG A 334 6.74 -12.41 6.95
CA ARG A 334 7.78 -12.82 6.02
C ARG A 334 9.06 -12.06 6.33
N LEU A 335 10.19 -12.75 6.33
CA LEU A 335 11.50 -12.10 6.33
C LEU A 335 11.96 -11.87 4.88
N HIS A 336 11.98 -10.62 4.44
CA HIS A 336 12.45 -10.23 3.11
C HIS A 336 13.96 -9.90 3.17
N LEU A 337 14.76 -10.68 2.43
CA LEU A 337 16.23 -10.60 2.47
C LEU A 337 16.79 -9.41 1.68
N LYS A 338 16.00 -8.81 0.78
CA LYS A 338 16.37 -7.67 -0.07
C LYS A 338 17.67 -7.91 -0.85
N VAL A 339 17.79 -9.07 -1.48
CA VAL A 339 18.99 -9.49 -2.19
C VAL A 339 19.37 -8.47 -3.26
N GLY A 340 20.66 -8.12 -3.33
CA GLY A 340 21.19 -7.06 -4.20
C GLY A 340 21.25 -7.41 -5.69
N THR A 341 21.06 -8.68 -6.06
CA THR A 341 21.15 -9.20 -7.42
C THR A 341 19.85 -9.88 -7.86
N GLY A 342 19.66 -10.03 -9.17
CA GLY A 342 18.50 -10.70 -9.77
C GLY A 342 17.15 -10.00 -9.53
N GLY A 343 16.07 -10.69 -9.88
CA GLY A 343 14.70 -10.19 -9.72
C GLY A 343 14.45 -8.90 -10.52
N LEU A 344 13.48 -8.11 -10.07
CA LEU A 344 13.20 -6.79 -10.65
C LEU A 344 14.42 -5.84 -10.66
N ARG A 345 15.51 -6.08 -9.91
CA ARG A 345 16.69 -5.18 -9.85
C ARG A 345 17.51 -5.18 -11.14
N THR A 346 17.32 -6.18 -11.99
CA THR A 346 17.87 -6.21 -13.35
C THR A 346 17.08 -5.33 -14.32
N MET A 347 15.93 -4.76 -13.90
CA MET A 347 14.99 -4.04 -14.75
C MET A 347 14.65 -2.64 -14.20
N GLY A 348 15.00 -1.60 -14.95
CA GLY A 348 14.50 -0.24 -14.73
C GLY A 348 15.03 0.49 -13.48
N SER A 349 14.43 1.65 -13.19
CA SER A 349 14.75 2.45 -12.00
C SER A 349 13.84 2.07 -10.85
N TRP A 350 14.41 1.45 -9.82
CA TRP A 350 13.65 1.02 -8.65
C TRP A 350 13.33 2.14 -7.67
N ASP A 351 14.07 3.25 -7.60
CA ASP A 351 13.60 4.35 -6.77
C ASP A 351 12.58 5.17 -7.57
N ALA A 352 11.34 5.19 -7.08
CA ALA A 352 10.20 5.83 -7.73
C ALA A 352 10.46 7.32 -8.02
N PHE A 353 11.29 7.98 -7.21
CA PHE A 353 11.61 9.40 -7.33
C PHE A 353 13.11 9.66 -7.53
N ARG A 354 13.98 8.66 -7.55
CA ARG A 354 15.41 8.82 -7.86
C ARG A 354 15.83 7.89 -8.98
N THR A 355 16.15 8.49 -10.11
CA THR A 355 16.56 7.76 -11.30
C THR A 355 18.08 7.67 -11.36
N ASN A 356 18.58 6.58 -11.93
CA ASN A 356 20.02 6.32 -12.03
C ASN A 356 20.74 7.25 -13.03
N HIS A 357 19.97 8.00 -13.85
CA HIS A 357 20.50 8.93 -14.84
C HIS A 357 19.88 10.32 -14.70
N VAL A 358 20.69 11.35 -15.01
CA VAL A 358 20.40 12.78 -14.80
C VAL A 358 19.17 13.26 -15.58
N PHE A 359 18.90 12.73 -16.79
CA PHE A 359 17.78 13.18 -17.64
C PHE A 359 16.56 12.23 -17.66
N GLN A 360 16.52 11.26 -16.76
CA GLN A 360 15.37 10.36 -16.67
C GLN A 360 14.18 11.04 -15.98
N PRO A 361 12.94 10.62 -16.33
CA PRO A 361 11.72 11.19 -15.74
C PRO A 361 11.70 11.05 -14.22
N LYS A 362 11.25 12.09 -13.51
CA LYS A 362 11.10 12.11 -12.06
C LYS A 362 9.71 12.59 -11.67
N PRO A 363 8.89 11.80 -10.94
CA PRO A 363 9.09 10.38 -10.66
C PRO A 363 9.13 9.54 -11.94
N ILE A 364 9.30 8.23 -11.82
CA ILE A 364 9.11 7.36 -12.99
C ILE A 364 7.66 7.43 -13.50
N PRO A 365 7.40 7.24 -14.81
CA PRO A 365 6.11 7.58 -15.42
C PRO A 365 4.90 6.83 -14.83
N SER A 366 5.08 5.56 -14.44
CA SER A 366 4.05 4.75 -13.75
C SER A 366 3.50 5.38 -12.48
N VAL A 367 4.31 6.12 -11.72
CA VAL A 367 3.85 6.79 -10.49
C VAL A 367 2.82 7.86 -10.84
N LEU A 368 3.11 8.69 -11.85
CA LEU A 368 2.15 9.69 -12.31
C LEU A 368 0.99 9.09 -13.08
N TYR A 369 1.18 7.96 -13.76
CA TYR A 369 0.09 7.21 -14.35
C TYR A 369 -0.90 6.78 -13.26
N PHE A 370 -0.43 6.09 -12.22
CA PHE A 370 -1.24 5.71 -11.05
C PHE A 370 -1.92 6.93 -10.39
N PHE A 371 -1.14 7.98 -10.06
CA PHE A 371 -1.70 9.14 -9.38
C PHE A 371 -2.79 9.85 -10.19
N ARG A 372 -2.59 10.00 -11.50
CA ARG A 372 -3.53 10.72 -12.36
C ARG A 372 -4.75 9.88 -12.69
N SER A 373 -4.61 8.57 -12.89
CA SER A 373 -5.71 7.66 -13.18
C SER A 373 -6.71 7.57 -12.03
N TYR A 374 -6.23 7.54 -10.77
CA TYR A 374 -7.09 7.26 -9.62
C TYR A 374 -7.40 8.46 -8.72
N PHE A 375 -6.57 9.51 -8.76
CA PHE A 375 -6.72 10.69 -7.88
C PHE A 375 -6.92 12.00 -8.65
N GLY A 376 -6.77 11.96 -9.98
CA GLY A 376 -6.87 13.12 -10.85
C GLY A 376 -5.65 14.04 -10.84
N ASN A 377 -5.60 14.95 -11.82
CA ASN A 377 -4.44 15.82 -12.05
C ASN A 377 -4.14 16.76 -10.87
N THR A 378 -5.18 17.24 -10.18
CA THR A 378 -5.01 18.17 -9.05
C THR A 378 -4.28 17.51 -7.89
N ARG A 379 -4.69 16.30 -7.50
CA ARG A 379 -4.03 15.56 -6.41
C ARG A 379 -2.64 15.07 -6.83
N ALA A 380 -2.46 14.68 -8.10
CA ALA A 380 -1.14 14.33 -8.63
C ALA A 380 -0.14 15.50 -8.54
N ARG A 381 -0.56 16.74 -8.84
CA ARG A 381 0.29 17.94 -8.67
C ARG A 381 0.64 18.21 -7.21
N LEU A 382 -0.32 18.07 -6.30
CA LEU A 382 -0.06 18.19 -4.85
C LEU A 382 0.92 17.12 -4.36
N ALA A 383 0.82 15.89 -4.88
CA ALA A 383 1.76 14.83 -4.59
C ALA A 383 3.18 15.16 -5.08
N LEU A 384 3.31 15.70 -6.30
CA LEU A 384 4.60 16.14 -6.83
C LEU A 384 5.21 17.25 -5.97
N LEU A 385 4.42 18.29 -5.64
CA LEU A 385 4.86 19.42 -4.81
C LEU A 385 5.40 18.94 -3.45
N ARG A 386 4.77 17.90 -2.88
CA ARG A 386 5.19 17.31 -1.61
C ARG A 386 6.40 16.39 -1.73
N LEU A 387 6.42 15.51 -2.72
CA LEU A 387 7.35 14.37 -2.77
C LEU A 387 8.64 14.67 -3.54
N VAL A 388 8.58 15.49 -4.59
CA VAL A 388 9.75 15.78 -5.43
C VAL A 388 10.86 16.52 -4.65
N PRO A 389 10.60 17.58 -3.87
CA PRO A 389 11.66 18.25 -3.11
C PRO A 389 12.36 17.32 -2.12
N ILE A 390 11.61 16.44 -1.46
CA ILE A 390 12.13 15.48 -0.48
C ILE A 390 12.93 14.34 -1.15
N SER A 391 12.75 14.13 -2.45
CA SER A 391 13.47 13.11 -3.20
C SER A 391 14.89 13.52 -3.60
N ILE A 392 15.16 14.82 -3.70
CA ILE A 392 16.45 15.36 -4.18
C ILE A 392 17.60 14.95 -3.26
N MET A 393 17.36 14.94 -1.95
CA MET A 393 18.37 14.52 -0.99
C MET A 393 18.43 13.00 -0.80
N PRO A 394 19.63 12.38 -0.89
CA PRO A 394 19.85 10.97 -0.57
C PRO A 394 19.41 10.61 0.86
N TYR A 395 18.94 9.37 1.05
CA TYR A 395 18.39 8.90 2.33
C TYR A 395 19.40 9.01 3.50
N ARG A 396 20.69 8.75 3.23
CA ARG A 396 21.78 8.86 4.22
C ARG A 396 21.92 10.23 4.86
N PHE A 397 21.51 11.29 4.16
CA PHE A 397 21.64 12.67 4.64
C PHE A 397 20.34 13.22 5.25
N LYS A 398 19.23 12.48 5.16
CA LYS A 398 17.92 12.94 5.68
C LYS A 398 17.86 13.09 7.20
N LYS A 399 18.80 12.50 7.94
CA LYS A 399 18.89 12.65 9.41
C LYS A 399 19.68 13.88 9.84
N ASN A 400 20.44 14.52 8.94
CA ASN A 400 21.26 15.69 9.26
C ASN A 400 20.51 16.98 8.90
N LYS A 401 20.17 17.79 9.90
CA LYS A 401 19.41 19.04 9.74
C LYS A 401 20.14 20.08 8.87
N GLY A 402 21.47 20.19 8.98
CA GLY A 402 22.26 21.11 8.14
C GLY A 402 22.27 20.68 6.68
N MET A 403 22.41 19.37 6.44
CA MET A 403 22.31 18.82 5.08
C MET A 403 20.93 19.01 4.47
N LEU A 404 19.85 18.94 5.27
CA LEU A 404 18.49 19.26 4.81
C LEU A 404 18.37 20.69 4.30
N ILE A 405 18.98 21.66 4.99
CA ILE A 405 19.02 23.06 4.56
C ILE A 405 19.83 23.21 3.26
N LEU A 406 21.02 22.60 3.18
CA LEU A 406 21.81 22.56 1.95
C LEU A 406 21.02 21.92 0.79
N GLY A 407 20.25 20.87 1.06
CA GLY A 407 19.38 20.23 0.09
C GLY A 407 18.31 21.14 -0.50
N VAL A 408 17.83 22.13 0.27
CA VAL A 408 16.91 23.16 -0.23
C VAL A 408 17.63 24.08 -1.23
N PHE A 409 18.85 24.53 -0.93
CA PHE A 409 19.64 25.34 -1.86
C PHE A 409 20.02 24.57 -3.13
N VAL A 410 20.45 23.31 -2.98
CA VAL A 410 20.72 22.42 -4.12
C VAL A 410 19.46 22.23 -4.95
N CYS A 411 18.29 22.05 -4.34
CA CYS A 411 17.01 21.95 -5.03
C CYS A 411 16.72 23.17 -5.91
N ILE A 412 17.05 24.38 -5.45
CA ILE A 412 16.88 25.61 -6.23
C ILE A 412 17.82 25.61 -7.44
N LEU A 413 19.10 25.25 -7.24
CA LEU A 413 20.10 25.20 -8.33
C LEU A 413 19.72 24.19 -9.42
N ILE A 414 19.23 23.01 -9.02
CA ILE A 414 18.83 21.96 -9.97
C ILE A 414 17.37 22.07 -10.41
N LEU A 415 16.65 23.13 -10.02
CA LEU A 415 15.22 23.28 -10.29
C LEU A 415 14.89 23.17 -11.78
N PRO A 416 15.63 23.79 -12.73
CA PRO A 416 15.35 23.63 -14.16
C PRO A 416 15.41 22.17 -14.62
N LEU A 417 16.39 21.42 -14.12
CA LEU A 417 16.52 19.99 -14.41
C LEU A 417 15.35 19.21 -13.81
N VAL A 418 14.99 19.46 -12.55
CA VAL A 418 13.87 18.79 -11.88
C VAL A 418 12.56 19.07 -12.59
N VAL A 419 12.31 20.32 -13.01
CA VAL A 419 11.14 20.70 -13.81
C VAL A 419 11.12 19.94 -15.13
N PHE A 420 12.25 19.87 -15.85
CA PHE A 420 12.36 19.07 -17.07
C PHE A 420 12.02 17.59 -16.84
N GLN A 421 12.58 16.98 -15.78
CA GLN A 421 12.32 15.58 -15.43
C GLN A 421 10.84 15.33 -15.08
N VAL A 422 10.21 16.25 -14.36
CA VAL A 422 8.77 16.20 -14.01
C VAL A 422 7.90 16.35 -15.24
N CYS A 423 8.18 17.32 -16.12
CA CYS A 423 7.48 17.52 -17.38
C CYS A 423 7.60 16.28 -18.29
N LYS A 424 8.80 15.70 -18.39
CA LYS A 424 9.03 14.46 -19.13
C LYS A 424 8.21 13.30 -18.55
N SER A 425 8.20 13.13 -17.22
CA SER A 425 7.36 12.12 -16.57
C SER A 425 5.88 12.34 -16.83
N TRP A 426 5.41 13.60 -16.76
CA TRP A 426 4.02 13.95 -16.98
C TRP A 426 3.57 13.65 -18.41
N ARG A 427 4.42 13.97 -19.40
CA ARG A 427 4.17 13.63 -20.81
C ARG A 427 4.07 12.12 -21.00
N LEU A 428 5.03 11.36 -20.48
CA LEU A 428 5.05 9.90 -20.58
C LEU A 428 3.84 9.25 -19.88
N SER A 429 3.43 9.79 -18.72
CA SER A 429 2.22 9.30 -18.07
C SER A 429 0.96 9.66 -18.86
N SER A 430 0.89 10.81 -19.54
CA SER A 430 -0.23 11.14 -20.45
C SER A 430 -0.34 10.15 -21.61
N ILE A 431 0.80 9.68 -22.15
CA ILE A 431 0.81 8.64 -23.18
C ILE A 431 0.21 7.34 -22.62
N LYS A 432 0.64 6.91 -21.42
CA LYS A 432 0.07 5.73 -20.75
C LYS A 432 -1.44 5.86 -20.50
N ILE A 433 -1.91 7.01 -20.03
CA ILE A 433 -3.35 7.28 -19.85
C ILE A 433 -4.09 7.15 -21.18
N LYS A 434 -3.56 7.72 -22.26
CA LYS A 434 -4.16 7.64 -23.61
C LYS A 434 -4.20 6.20 -24.14
N GLN A 435 -3.18 5.40 -23.85
CA GLN A 435 -3.12 3.99 -24.24
C GLN A 435 -4.11 3.12 -23.45
N GLY A 436 -4.52 3.56 -22.26
CA GLY A 436 -5.35 2.78 -21.36
C GLY A 436 -4.56 1.75 -20.55
N PRO A 437 -5.23 1.09 -19.59
CA PRO A 437 -4.65 -0.02 -18.82
C PRO A 437 -4.48 -1.26 -19.71
N LEU A 438 -3.47 -2.08 -19.41
CA LEU A 438 -3.23 -3.38 -20.04
C LEU A 438 -3.59 -4.48 -19.04
N ILE A 439 -4.88 -4.56 -18.71
CA ILE A 439 -5.46 -5.50 -17.75
C ILE A 439 -6.23 -6.58 -18.53
N ASP A 440 -5.78 -7.82 -18.40
CA ASP A 440 -6.52 -8.98 -18.90
C ASP A 440 -7.63 -9.37 -17.91
N THR A 441 -8.68 -10.03 -18.40
CA THR A 441 -9.69 -10.70 -17.58
C THR A 441 -9.21 -12.06 -17.10
N LEU A 442 -9.78 -12.51 -15.98
CA LEU A 442 -9.74 -13.91 -15.58
C LEU A 442 -11.10 -14.49 -15.90
N ASP A 443 -11.21 -15.18 -17.04
CA ASP A 443 -12.49 -15.71 -17.52
C ASP A 443 -13.13 -16.61 -16.46
N ALA A 444 -14.47 -16.54 -16.36
CA ALA A 444 -15.23 -17.55 -15.65
C ALA A 444 -15.20 -18.82 -16.50
N LEU A 445 -14.43 -19.82 -16.07
CA LEU A 445 -14.60 -21.20 -16.54
C LEU A 445 -16.02 -21.68 -16.25
#